data_AF-A0A956J943-F1
#
_entry.id   AF-A0A956J943-F1
#
_cell.length_a   1.000
_cell.length_b   1.000
_cell.length_c   1.000
_cell.angle_alpha   90.00
_cell.angle_beta   90.00
_cell.angle_gamma   90.00
#
_symmetry.space_group_name_H-M   'P 1'
#
loop_
_entity.id
_entity.type
_entity.pdbx_description
1 polymer ?
#
loop_
_entity_poly.entity_id
_entity_poly.type
_entity_poly.pdbx_seq_one_letter_code
_entity_poly.pdbx_strand_id
1 'polypeptide(L)'
;MSTRPLLLAIASALVLCACGKDANTKICLEEFEQFEAAITAKDNKAQQLAPGIYQSCGISCDITKDEEACGAFKRVTEVLCEKEGKEACEALCNEGKGNSEKPEKNEHACAALAAMK
;
A
#
# COMPACT_ATOMS: atom_id res chain seq x y z
N MET A 1 -1.12 50.27 -36.19
CA MET A 1 -2.21 50.47 -35.20
C MET A 1 -2.65 49.07 -34.78
N SER A 2 -2.13 48.46 -33.70
CA SER A 2 -2.46 48.72 -32.27
C SER A 2 -3.94 49.10 -32.09
N THR A 3 -4.81 48.46 -31.31
CA THR A 3 -4.66 47.52 -30.17
C THR A 3 -6.07 47.05 -29.74
N ARG A 4 -6.23 45.74 -29.44
CA ARG A 4 -7.10 45.06 -28.42
C ARG A 4 -8.62 45.37 -28.33
N PRO A 5 -9.47 44.34 -28.08
CA PRO A 5 -9.83 43.96 -26.69
C PRO A 5 -9.76 42.42 -26.48
N LEU A 6 -9.17 41.93 -25.39
CA LEU A 6 -9.84 41.67 -24.10
C LEU A 6 -10.99 40.64 -24.21
N LEU A 7 -10.63 39.37 -24.04
CA LEU A 7 -11.44 38.25 -23.52
C LEU A 7 -10.40 37.29 -22.91
N LEU A 8 -9.94 37.46 -21.67
CA LEU A 8 -10.63 37.12 -20.42
C LEU A 8 -11.56 35.90 -20.59
N ALA A 9 -10.97 34.75 -20.90
CA ALA A 9 -11.64 33.46 -20.80
C ALA A 9 -10.93 32.59 -19.76
N ILE A 10 -11.51 32.60 -18.57
CA ILE A 10 -11.68 31.43 -17.70
C ILE A 10 -10.39 30.92 -17.06
N ALA A 11 -10.03 31.60 -15.96
CA ALA A 11 -9.57 30.88 -14.78
C ALA A 11 -10.70 29.93 -14.32
N SER A 12 -10.54 28.65 -14.59
CA SER A 12 -11.16 27.55 -13.85
C SER A 12 -10.07 26.50 -13.74
N ALA A 13 -9.01 26.83 -13.00
CA ALA A 13 -8.91 26.36 -11.63
C ALA A 13 -9.02 24.83 -11.59
N LEU A 14 -7.91 24.20 -11.96
CA LEU A 14 -7.34 22.99 -11.38
C LEU A 14 -7.73 22.76 -9.91
N VAL A 15 -8.99 22.39 -9.64
CA VAL A 15 -9.47 22.04 -8.30
C VAL A 15 -10.30 20.76 -8.40
N LEU A 16 -9.68 19.65 -8.83
CA LEU A 16 -10.33 18.34 -8.72
C LEU A 16 -9.42 17.17 -8.30
N CYS A 17 -8.11 17.33 -8.09
CA CYS A 17 -7.26 16.23 -7.57
C CYS A 17 -6.27 16.67 -6.48
N ALA A 18 -6.62 17.64 -5.65
CA ALA A 18 -5.86 17.93 -4.43
C ALA A 18 -6.53 17.27 -3.20
N CYS A 19 -6.99 16.03 -3.34
CA CYS A 19 -7.11 15.13 -2.19
C CYS A 19 -5.70 14.58 -1.96
N GLY A 20 -4.83 15.35 -1.29
CA GLY A 20 -3.54 14.83 -0.87
C GLY A 20 -3.77 13.60 0.00
N LYS A 21 -3.12 12.48 -0.34
CA LYS A 21 -3.09 11.29 0.52
C LYS A 21 -2.66 11.69 1.93
N ASP A 22 -3.28 11.11 2.94
CA ASP A 22 -2.88 11.36 4.33
C ASP A 22 -1.44 10.87 4.56
N ALA A 23 -0.84 11.35 5.65
CA ALA A 23 0.57 11.07 5.96
C ALA A 23 0.87 9.57 6.03
N ASN A 24 -0.05 8.74 6.51
CA ASN A 24 0.17 7.30 6.65
C ASN A 24 0.11 6.59 5.29
N THR A 25 -0.85 6.97 4.44
CA THR A 25 -0.91 6.51 3.04
C THR A 25 0.34 6.92 2.27
N LYS A 26 0.82 8.15 2.47
CA LYS A 26 2.05 8.61 1.82
C LYS A 26 3.27 7.79 2.24
N ILE A 27 3.46 7.56 3.54
CA ILE A 27 4.57 6.74 4.06
C ILE A 27 4.48 5.31 3.50
N CYS A 28 3.30 4.68 3.56
CA CYS A 28 3.08 3.36 2.97
C CYS A 28 3.56 3.31 1.51
N LEU A 29 3.14 4.26 0.67
CA LEU A 29 3.47 4.24 -0.75
C LEU A 29 4.95 4.55 -1.03
N GLU A 30 5.55 5.47 -0.28
CA GLU A 30 7.00 5.78 -0.40
C GLU A 30 7.87 4.59 0.01
N GLU A 31 7.50 3.87 1.07
CA GLU A 31 8.21 2.66 1.47
C GLU A 31 7.94 1.49 0.50
N PHE A 32 6.71 1.37 0.00
CA PHE A 32 6.32 0.37 -0.98
C PHE A 32 7.08 0.52 -2.32
N GLU A 33 7.29 1.76 -2.79
CA GLU A 33 8.07 2.02 -3.99
C GLU A 33 9.52 1.51 -3.85
N GLN A 34 10.14 1.72 -2.68
CA GLN A 34 11.49 1.20 -2.39
C GLN A 34 11.51 -0.33 -2.36
N PHE A 35 10.44 -0.94 -1.85
CA PHE A 35 10.29 -2.39 -1.83
C PHE A 35 10.09 -2.99 -3.22
N GLU A 36 9.26 -2.39 -4.08
CA GLU A 36 9.12 -2.84 -5.47
C GLU A 36 10.43 -2.70 -6.26
N ALA A 37 11.17 -1.62 -6.03
CA ALA A 37 12.51 -1.46 -6.60
C ALA A 37 13.46 -2.57 -6.12
N ALA A 38 13.44 -2.92 -4.83
CA ALA A 38 14.25 -3.99 -4.26
C ALA A 38 13.85 -5.37 -4.79
N ILE A 39 12.55 -5.68 -4.94
CA ILE A 39 12.08 -6.92 -5.57
C ILE A 39 12.57 -7.00 -7.01
N THR A 40 12.41 -5.92 -7.77
CA THR A 40 12.81 -5.84 -9.18
C THR A 40 14.32 -6.06 -9.33
N ALA A 41 15.10 -5.49 -8.40
CA ALA A 41 16.55 -5.69 -8.32
C ALA A 41 16.96 -7.06 -7.78
N LYS A 42 16.02 -7.90 -7.32
CA LYS A 42 16.27 -9.15 -6.58
C LYS A 42 17.20 -8.93 -5.37
N ASP A 43 17.08 -7.76 -4.74
CA ASP A 43 17.83 -7.38 -3.56
C ASP A 43 17.18 -7.97 -2.30
N ASN A 44 18.00 -8.54 -1.42
CA ASN A 44 17.56 -9.04 -0.11
C ASN A 44 16.98 -7.93 0.78
N LYS A 45 17.22 -6.65 0.46
CA LYS A 45 16.55 -5.51 1.09
C LYS A 45 15.03 -5.60 1.05
N ALA A 46 14.45 -6.24 0.03
CA ALA A 46 13.00 -6.43 -0.05
C ALA A 46 12.45 -7.13 1.21
N GLN A 47 13.12 -8.22 1.66
CA GLN A 47 12.72 -8.93 2.89
C GLN A 47 12.89 -8.06 4.14
N GLN A 48 13.90 -7.20 4.20
CA GLN A 48 14.14 -6.34 5.36
C GLN A 48 13.09 -5.21 5.46
N LEU A 49 12.62 -4.71 4.32
CA LEU A 49 11.62 -3.65 4.24
C LEU A 49 10.20 -4.19 4.47
N ALA A 50 9.93 -5.43 4.09
CA ALA A 50 8.59 -6.00 4.07
C ALA A 50 7.82 -5.92 5.40
N PRO A 51 8.39 -6.19 6.59
CA PRO A 51 7.64 -6.11 7.85
C PRO A 51 7.18 -4.69 8.19
N GLY A 52 8.02 -3.68 7.94
CA GLY A 52 7.68 -2.28 8.19
C GLY A 52 6.56 -1.80 7.27
N ILE A 53 6.67 -2.13 5.98
CA ILE A 53 5.69 -1.77 4.97
C ILE A 53 4.37 -2.51 5.19
N TYR A 54 4.44 -3.78 5.58
CA TYR A 54 3.26 -4.56 5.93
C TYR A 54 2.44 -3.87 7.02
N GLN A 55 3.09 -3.33 8.07
CA GLN A 55 2.40 -2.59 9.12
C GLN A 55 1.90 -1.23 8.62
N SER A 56 2.75 -0.42 7.98
CA SER A 56 2.38 0.94 7.55
C SER A 56 1.23 0.90 6.52
N CYS A 57 1.35 0.06 5.50
CA CYS A 57 0.29 -0.15 4.51
C CYS A 57 -0.92 -0.90 5.06
N GLY A 58 -0.73 -1.82 6.00
CA GLY A 58 -1.83 -2.50 6.69
C GLY A 58 -2.73 -1.52 7.43
N ILE A 59 -2.13 -0.61 8.19
CA ILE A 59 -2.83 0.45 8.93
C ILE A 59 -3.43 1.47 7.96
N SER A 60 -2.67 1.91 6.95
CA SER A 60 -3.16 2.89 5.96
C SER A 60 -4.38 2.34 5.22
N CYS A 61 -4.27 1.14 4.63
CA CYS A 61 -5.39 0.47 3.99
C CYS A 61 -6.59 0.32 4.92
N ASP A 62 -6.39 0.02 6.20
CA ASP A 62 -7.50 -0.15 7.13
C ASP A 62 -8.21 1.17 7.48
N ILE A 63 -7.45 2.23 7.75
CA ILE A 63 -8.00 3.53 8.17
C ILE A 63 -8.60 4.28 6.99
N THR A 64 -7.90 4.30 5.87
CA THR A 64 -8.16 5.23 4.76
C THR A 64 -8.96 4.56 3.64
N LYS A 65 -8.94 3.22 3.60
CA LYS A 65 -9.50 2.40 2.52
C LYS A 65 -9.00 2.84 1.13
N ASP A 66 -7.81 3.46 1.07
CA ASP A 66 -7.17 3.90 -0.16
C ASP A 66 -6.75 2.69 -1.00
N GLU A 67 -7.16 2.66 -2.27
CA GLU A 67 -6.94 1.49 -3.14
C GLU A 67 -5.45 1.21 -3.38
N GLU A 68 -4.61 2.24 -3.45
CA GLU A 68 -3.17 2.07 -3.66
C GLU A 68 -2.50 1.53 -2.40
N ALA A 69 -2.86 2.04 -1.21
CA ALA A 69 -2.35 1.50 0.05
C ALA A 69 -2.80 0.06 0.30
N CYS A 70 -4.05 -0.27 -0.03
CA CYS A 70 -4.56 -1.65 0.04
C CYS A 70 -3.87 -2.56 -0.98
N GLY A 71 -3.61 -2.07 -2.19
CA GLY A 71 -2.81 -2.78 -3.20
C GLY A 71 -1.38 -3.06 -2.73
N ALA A 72 -0.72 -2.06 -2.15
CA ALA A 72 0.61 -2.19 -1.57
C ALA A 72 0.65 -3.20 -0.42
N PHE A 73 -0.31 -3.12 0.51
CA PHE A 73 -0.45 -4.07 1.61
C PHE A 73 -0.63 -5.51 1.12
N LYS A 74 -1.53 -5.72 0.15
CA LYS A 74 -1.73 -7.03 -0.47
C LYS A 74 -0.43 -7.53 -1.10
N ARG A 75 0.24 -6.71 -1.89
CA ARG A 75 1.45 -7.10 -2.61
C ARG A 75 2.59 -7.49 -1.67
N VAL A 76 2.81 -6.72 -0.61
CA VAL A 76 3.83 -7.03 0.42
C VAL A 76 3.48 -8.33 1.14
N THR A 77 2.20 -8.53 1.47
CA THR A 77 1.72 -9.77 2.11
C THR A 77 1.98 -10.99 1.23
N GLU A 78 1.67 -10.92 -0.07
CA GLU A 78 1.93 -12.01 -1.02
C GLU A 78 3.42 -12.34 -1.09
N VAL A 79 4.27 -11.33 -1.19
CA VAL A 79 5.73 -11.53 -1.26
C VAL A 79 6.27 -12.11 0.04
N LEU A 80 5.80 -11.66 1.20
CA LEU A 80 6.15 -12.24 2.50
C LEU A 80 5.77 -13.72 2.55
N CYS A 81 4.55 -14.05 2.14
CA CYS A 81 4.11 -15.44 2.04
C CYS A 81 5.01 -16.25 1.10
N GLU A 82 5.31 -15.75 -0.10
CA GLU A 82 6.17 -16.43 -1.09
C GLU A 82 7.61 -16.65 -0.59
N LYS A 83 8.16 -15.70 0.16
CA LYS A 83 9.55 -15.71 0.62
C LYS A 83 9.76 -16.49 1.90
N GLU A 84 8.88 -16.29 2.87
CA GLU A 84 8.97 -16.92 4.20
C GLU A 84 8.28 -18.31 4.22
N GLY A 85 7.43 -18.58 3.24
CA GLY A 85 6.78 -19.86 3.05
C GLY A 85 5.50 -20.04 3.87
N LYS A 86 4.99 -21.28 3.84
CA LYS A 86 3.65 -21.63 4.31
C LYS A 86 3.42 -21.31 5.80
N GLU A 87 4.38 -21.61 6.67
CA GLU A 87 4.25 -21.40 8.12
C GLU A 87 4.15 -19.91 8.46
N ALA A 88 4.99 -19.07 7.87
CA ALA A 88 4.94 -17.63 8.06
C ALA A 88 3.67 -17.02 7.46
N CYS A 89 3.24 -17.50 6.29
CA CYS A 89 1.98 -17.06 5.69
C CYS A 89 0.76 -17.46 6.54
N GLU A 90 0.80 -18.62 7.20
CA GLU A 90 -0.21 -19.05 8.16
C GLU A 90 -0.21 -18.18 9.42
N ALA A 91 0.97 -17.82 9.93
CA ALA A 91 1.09 -16.85 11.02
C ALA A 91 0.45 -15.51 10.62
N LEU A 92 0.82 -14.94 9.48
CA LEU A 92 0.26 -13.68 8.97
C LEU A 92 -1.27 -13.75 8.76
N CYS A 93 -1.78 -14.88 8.25
CA CYS A 93 -3.21 -15.12 8.11
C CYS A 93 -3.95 -15.07 9.47
N ASN A 94 -3.33 -15.61 10.52
CA ASN A 94 -3.93 -15.68 11.85
C ASN A 94 -3.63 -14.42 12.73
N GLU A 95 -2.56 -13.69 12.45
CA GLU A 95 -2.15 -12.42 13.10
C GLU A 95 -2.93 -11.22 12.54
N GLY A 96 -4.25 -11.32 12.60
CA GLY A 96 -5.18 -10.35 12.05
C GLY A 96 -4.93 -8.85 12.33
N LYS A 97 -5.58 -7.97 11.55
CA LYS A 97 -5.55 -6.52 11.79
C LYS A 97 -6.29 -6.18 13.10
N GLY A 98 -5.68 -5.34 13.94
CA GLY A 98 -6.35 -4.66 15.07
C GLY A 98 -5.82 -5.02 16.46
N ASN A 99 -5.95 -4.06 17.39
CA ASN A 99 -5.69 -4.26 18.82
C ASN A 99 -6.97 -4.79 19.50
N SER A 100 -6.84 -5.95 20.17
CA SER A 100 -7.70 -6.46 21.25
C SER A 100 -8.85 -7.44 20.89
N GLU A 101 -8.89 -8.54 21.66
CA GLU A 101 -9.94 -9.55 21.86
C GLU A 101 -10.34 -10.50 20.71
N LYS A 102 -10.34 -10.10 19.43
CA LYS A 102 -10.50 -11.03 18.30
C LYS A 102 -9.75 -10.51 17.06
N PRO A 103 -8.52 -10.96 16.79
CA PRO A 103 -7.80 -10.55 15.58
C PRO A 103 -8.57 -11.01 14.33
N GLU A 104 -8.97 -10.06 13.48
CA GLU A 104 -9.60 -10.36 12.19
C GLU A 104 -8.52 -10.83 11.21
N LYS A 105 -8.58 -12.11 10.82
CA LYS A 105 -7.60 -12.75 9.94
C LYS A 105 -7.17 -11.86 8.77
N ASN A 106 -5.88 -11.82 8.46
CA ASN A 106 -5.41 -11.13 7.27
C ASN A 106 -5.89 -11.89 6.02
N GLU A 107 -6.95 -11.36 5.40
CA GLU A 107 -7.58 -11.94 4.22
C GLU A 107 -6.61 -12.16 3.04
N HIS A 108 -5.61 -11.29 2.86
CA HIS A 108 -4.61 -11.43 1.80
C HIS A 108 -3.63 -12.55 2.09
N ALA A 109 -3.17 -12.67 3.34
CA ALA A 109 -2.28 -13.76 3.75
C ALA A 109 -3.03 -15.10 3.70
N CYS A 110 -4.29 -15.14 4.15
CA CYS A 110 -5.09 -16.35 4.07
C CYS A 110 -5.38 -16.77 2.62
N ALA A 111 -5.62 -15.82 1.71
CA ALA A 111 -5.79 -16.09 0.30
C ALA A 111 -4.50 -16.62 -0.34
N ALA A 112 -3.35 -16.00 -0.04
CA ALA A 112 -2.05 -16.46 -0.49
C ALA A 112 -1.75 -17.88 0.03
N LEU A 113 -1.99 -18.15 1.32
CA LEU A 113 -1.83 -19.46 1.94
C LEU A 113 -2.68 -20.54 1.25
N ALA A 114 -3.94 -20.21 0.92
CA ALA A 114 -4.85 -21.12 0.23
C ALA A 114 -4.40 -21.45 -1.21
N ALA A 115 -3.65 -20.54 -1.85
CA ALA A 115 -3.08 -20.73 -3.18
C ALA A 115 -1.76 -21.53 -3.19
N MET A 116 -1.08 -21.67 -2.04
CA MET A 116 0.19 -22.39 -1.87
C MET A 116 0.06 -23.92 -1.74
N LYS A 117 -0.88 -24.54 -2.47
CA LYS A 117 -1.12 -25.99 -2.41
C LYS A 117 0.02 -26.82 -2.98
#